data_AF-A0A1F4QCM2-F1
#
_entry.id   AF-A0A1F4QCM2-F1
#
_cell.length_a   1.000
_cell.length_b   1.000
_cell.length_c   1.000
_cell.angle_alpha   90.00
_cell.angle_beta   90.00
_cell.angle_gamma   90.00
#
_symmetry.space_group_name_H-M   'P 1'
#
loop_
_entity.id
_entity.type
_entity.pdbx_description
1 polymer ?
#
loop_
_entity_poly.entity_id
_entity_poly.type
_entity_poly.pdbx_seq_one_letter_code
_entity_poly.pdbx_strand_id
1 'polypeptide(L)'
;MTKADLVEKVATQVNLTKKDTEVVIDTIFDSISQALAAKNEAKVELRGFGSFRVRKRRARQGRNPQTGKPVQVPAKRVPYFKPGKELKALVDS
;
A
#
# COMPACT_ATOMS: atom_id res chain seq x y z
N MET A 1 14.95 4.60 0.22
CA MET A 1 14.97 3.14 0.46
C MET A 1 14.15 2.48 -0.63
N THR A 2 14.79 1.61 -1.41
CA THR A 2 14.19 0.75 -2.43
C THR A 2 13.81 -0.61 -1.85
N LYS A 3 13.15 -1.49 -2.63
CA LYS A 3 12.92 -2.89 -2.22
C LYS A 3 14.25 -3.61 -1.95
N ALA A 4 15.27 -3.40 -2.77
CA ALA A 4 16.59 -4.03 -2.59
C ALA A 4 17.23 -3.59 -1.27
N ASP A 5 17.18 -2.29 -0.95
CA ASP A 5 17.68 -1.76 0.33
C ASP A 5 16.93 -2.38 1.53
N LEU A 6 15.61 -2.58 1.39
CA LEU A 6 14.78 -3.21 2.42
C LEU A 6 15.15 -4.68 2.62
N VAL A 7 15.33 -5.45 1.53
CA VAL A 7 15.75 -6.86 1.58
C VAL A 7 17.09 -6.98 2.29
N GLU A 8 18.07 -6.15 1.92
CA GLU A 8 19.39 -6.12 2.58
C GLU A 8 19.25 -5.90 4.08
N LYS A 9 18.54 -4.83 4.45
CA LYS A 9 18.40 -4.41 5.85
C LYS A 9 17.69 -5.46 6.69
N VAL A 10 16.64 -6.08 6.16
CA VAL A 10 15.91 -7.15 6.86
C VAL A 10 16.79 -8.38 6.99
N ALA A 11 17.44 -8.84 5.91
CA ALA A 11 18.28 -10.03 5.89
C ALA A 11 19.37 -9.97 6.97
N THR A 12 20.04 -8.82 7.09
CA THR A 12 21.06 -8.58 8.14
C THR A 12 20.47 -8.63 9.56
N GLN A 13 19.27 -8.09 9.77
CA GLN A 13 18.66 -8.04 11.10
C GLN A 13 18.12 -9.37 11.59
N VAL A 14 17.58 -10.19 10.69
CA VAL A 14 16.94 -11.47 11.04
C VAL A 14 17.81 -12.68 10.74
N ASN A 15 19.05 -12.46 10.28
CA ASN A 15 20.03 -13.48 9.93
C ASN A 15 19.50 -14.52 8.93
N LEU A 16 18.79 -14.05 7.91
CA LEU A 16 18.33 -14.85 6.77
C LEU A 16 19.17 -14.54 5.53
N THR A 17 19.18 -15.46 4.57
CA THR A 17 19.80 -15.17 3.27
C THR A 17 19.02 -14.05 2.56
N LYS A 18 19.70 -13.29 1.69
CA LYS A 18 19.04 -12.25 0.88
C LYS A 18 17.94 -12.85 0.00
N LYS A 19 18.17 -14.05 -0.54
CA LYS A 19 17.22 -14.76 -1.39
C LYS A 19 15.95 -15.12 -0.62
N ASP A 20 16.08 -15.72 0.56
CA ASP A 20 14.90 -16.07 1.37
C ASP A 20 14.16 -14.82 1.84
N THR A 21 14.91 -13.76 2.19
CA THR A 21 14.33 -12.48 2.59
C THR A 21 13.56 -11.80 1.46
N GLU A 22 14.07 -11.88 0.23
CA GLU A 22 13.35 -11.39 -0.96
C GLU A 22 12.02 -12.13 -1.14
N VAL A 23 12.04 -13.47 -1.07
CA VAL A 23 10.83 -14.30 -1.16
C VAL A 23 9.81 -13.91 -0.08
N VAL A 24 10.26 -13.70 1.16
CA VAL A 24 9.39 -13.27 2.27
C VAL A 24 8.77 -11.90 1.99
N ILE A 25 9.57 -10.91 1.58
CA ILE A 25 9.08 -9.56 1.31
C ILE A 25 8.07 -9.55 0.15
N ASP A 26 8.34 -10.29 -0.92
CA ASP A 26 7.40 -10.42 -2.03
C ASP A 26 6.09 -11.09 -1.59
N THR A 27 6.19 -12.16 -0.81
CA THR A 27 5.02 -12.86 -0.27
C THR A 27 4.16 -11.94 0.58
N ILE A 28 4.76 -11.03 1.37
CA ILE A 28 4.03 -10.03 2.15
C ILE A 28 3.27 -9.07 1.24
N PHE A 29 3.92 -8.51 0.21
CA PHE A 29 3.28 -7.58 -0.71
C PHE A 29 2.16 -8.23 -1.53
N ASP A 30 2.37 -9.47 -1.97
CA ASP A 30 1.37 -10.24 -2.68
C ASP A 30 0.17 -10.55 -1.78
N SER A 31 0.41 -10.98 -0.53
CA SER A 31 -0.65 -11.25 0.44
C SER A 31 -1.50 -10.01 0.72
N ILE A 32 -0.86 -8.84 0.90
CA ILE A 32 -1.58 -7.57 1.07
C ILE A 32 -2.40 -7.24 -0.19
N SER A 33 -1.82 -7.40 -1.37
CA SER A 33 -2.47 -7.09 -2.65
C SER A 33 -3.70 -7.98 -2.89
N GLN A 34 -3.58 -9.29 -2.64
CA GLN A 34 -4.67 -10.25 -2.76
C GLN A 34 -5.80 -9.94 -1.77
N ALA A 35 -5.47 -9.67 -0.51
CA ALA A 35 -6.46 -9.31 0.52
C ALA A 35 -7.22 -8.02 0.16
N LEU A 36 -6.58 -7.03 -0.48
CA LEU A 36 -7.25 -5.82 -0.94
C LEU A 36 -8.07 -6.04 -2.23
N ALA A 37 -7.63 -6.94 -3.10
CA ALA A 37 -8.33 -7.27 -4.35
C ALA A 37 -9.65 -8.00 -4.05
N ALA A 38 -9.64 -8.87 -3.04
CA ALA A 38 -10.79 -9.61 -2.56
C ALA A 38 -12.01 -8.70 -2.31
N LYS A 39 -13.22 -9.24 -2.50
CA LYS A 39 -14.48 -8.47 -2.35
C LYS A 39 -15.00 -8.48 -0.91
N ASN A 40 -14.69 -9.54 -0.17
CA ASN A 40 -15.06 -9.78 1.23
C ASN A 40 -14.04 -9.17 2.21
N GLU A 41 -12.76 -9.12 1.83
CA GLU A 41 -11.72 -8.45 2.58
C GLU A 41 -11.43 -7.07 1.96
N ALA A 42 -11.49 -6.02 2.80
CA ALA A 42 -11.27 -4.65 2.34
C ALA A 42 -10.22 -3.91 3.18
N LYS A 43 -9.50 -4.66 4.04
CA LYS A 43 -8.58 -4.11 5.01
C LYS A 43 -7.53 -5.13 5.43
N VAL A 44 -6.27 -4.69 5.46
CA VAL A 44 -5.16 -5.37 6.16
C VAL A 44 -4.67 -4.44 7.25
N GLU A 45 -4.55 -4.93 8.48
CA GLU A 45 -4.11 -4.15 9.64
C GLU A 45 -2.77 -4.66 10.17
N LEU A 46 -1.79 -3.76 10.20
CA LEU A 46 -0.45 -3.98 10.75
C LEU A 46 -0.32 -3.08 11.98
N ARG A 47 -0.63 -3.61 13.17
CA ARG A 47 -0.60 -2.84 14.43
C ARG A 47 0.77 -2.18 14.61
N GLY A 48 0.78 -0.93 15.08
CA GLY A 48 2.00 -0.13 15.20
C GLY A 48 2.49 0.52 13.90
N PHE A 49 2.06 0.05 12.72
CA PHE A 49 2.49 0.61 11.44
C PHE A 49 1.37 1.33 10.71
N GLY A 50 0.23 0.66 10.51
CA GLY A 50 -0.92 1.24 9.83
C GLY A 50 -1.90 0.21 9.30
N SER A 51 -2.77 0.64 8.40
CA SER A 51 -3.70 -0.26 7.72
C SER A 51 -3.84 0.06 6.24
N PHE A 52 -3.77 -0.95 5.40
CA PHE A 52 -4.18 -0.85 4.01
C PHE A 52 -5.68 -1.08 3.92
N ARG A 53 -6.37 -0.27 3.11
CA ARG A 53 -7.82 -0.31 2.94
C ARG A 53 -8.19 -0.05 1.50
N VAL A 54 -9.38 -0.51 1.11
CA VAL A 54 -9.98 -0.13 -0.17
C VAL A 54 -11.04 0.96 0.04
N ARG A 55 -10.87 2.11 -0.61
CA ARG A 55 -11.87 3.19 -0.64
C ARG A 55 -12.68 3.13 -1.93
N LYS A 56 -14.00 3.31 -1.84
CA LYS A 56 -14.86 3.51 -3.00
C LYS A 56 -14.88 5.00 -3.36
N ARG A 57 -14.45 5.34 -4.57
CA ARG A 57 -14.59 6.69 -5.15
C ARG A 57 -15.83 6.70 -6.04
N ARG A 58 -16.75 7.63 -5.78
CA ARG A 58 -17.95 7.83 -6.60
C ARG A 58 -17.56 8.40 -7.97
N ALA A 59 -18.40 8.16 -8.97
CA ALA A 59 -18.26 8.80 -10.26
C ALA A 59 -18.37 10.32 -10.11
N ARG A 60 -17.63 11.07 -10.93
CA ARG A 60 -17.64 12.54 -10.94
C ARG A 60 -17.30 13.07 -12.31
N GLN A 61 -17.63 14.34 -12.59
CA GLN A 61 -17.00 15.05 -13.70
C GLN A 61 -15.62 15.56 -13.30
N GLY A 62 -14.63 15.24 -14.11
CA GLY A 62 -13.29 15.84 -14.08
C GLY A 62 -13.10 16.76 -15.28
N ARG A 63 -11.86 17.24 -15.45
CA ARG A 63 -11.44 18.00 -16.63
C ARG A 63 -10.14 17.41 -17.16
N ASN A 64 -9.99 17.39 -18.48
CA ASN A 64 -8.72 17.06 -19.10
C ASN A 64 -7.69 18.15 -18.75
N PRO A 65 -6.54 17.83 -18.11
CA PRO A 65 -5.55 18.84 -17.72
C PRO A 65 -4.95 19.62 -18.89
N GLN A 66 -4.91 19.06 -20.10
CA GLN A 66 -4.32 19.68 -21.28
C GLN A 66 -5.32 20.58 -22.03
N THR A 67 -6.62 20.22 -22.04
CA THR A 67 -7.62 20.91 -22.88
C THR A 67 -8.74 21.60 -22.09
N GLY A 68 -8.83 21.36 -20.79
CA GLY A 68 -9.89 21.88 -19.92
C GLY A 68 -11.28 21.26 -20.14
N LYS A 69 -11.46 20.44 -21.18
CA LYS A 69 -12.76 19.84 -21.53
C LYS A 69 -13.27 18.92 -20.41
N PRO A 70 -14.58 18.92 -20.11
CA PRO A 70 -15.17 18.00 -19.15
C PRO A 70 -14.97 16.54 -19.56
N VAL A 71 -14.62 15.67 -18.60
CA VAL A 71 -14.49 14.22 -18.82
C VAL A 71 -15.18 13.48 -17.69
N GLN A 72 -15.94 12.43 -18.02
CA GLN A 72 -16.57 11.58 -17.01
C GLN A 72 -15.53 10.67 -16.36
N VAL A 73 -15.44 10.69 -15.04
CA VAL A 73 -14.59 9.80 -14.25
C VAL A 73 -15.49 8.73 -13.62
N PRO A 74 -15.38 7.45 -14.01
CA PRO A 74 -16.22 6.39 -13.47
C PRO A 74 -15.92 6.13 -11.99
N ALA A 75 -16.89 5.54 -11.30
CA ALA A 75 -16.68 5.08 -9.93
C ALA A 75 -15.63 3.96 -9.91
N LYS A 76 -14.77 3.95 -8.90
CA LYS A 76 -13.72 2.93 -8.77
C LYS A 76 -13.33 2.63 -7.33
N ARG A 77 -12.74 1.46 -7.13
CA ARG A 77 -12.03 1.10 -5.90
C ARG A 77 -10.61 1.62 -5.98
N VAL A 78 -10.10 2.20 -4.89
CA VAL A 78 -8.70 2.65 -4.81
C VAL A 78 -8.06 2.12 -3.53
N PRO A 79 -6.83 1.59 -3.59
CA PRO A 79 -6.07 1.27 -2.39
C PRO A 79 -5.74 2.57 -1.62
N TYR A 80 -5.68 2.46 -0.30
CA TYR A 80 -5.38 3.56 0.59
C TYR A 80 -4.66 3.03 1.83
N PHE A 81 -3.47 3.58 2.10
CA PHE A 81 -2.78 3.33 3.36
C PHE A 81 -3.17 4.40 4.39
N LYS A 82 -3.60 3.96 5.58
CA LYS A 82 -3.80 4.80 6.75
C LYS A 82 -2.63 4.56 7.72
N PRO A 83 -1.69 5.53 7.85
CA PRO A 83 -0.61 5.42 8.84
C PRO A 83 -1.15 5.28 10.26
N GLY A 84 -0.52 4.41 11.05
CA GLY A 84 -0.78 4.20 12.48
C GLY A 84 -0.37 5.40 13.32
N LYS A 85 -0.68 5.36 14.62
CA LYS A 85 -0.34 6.46 15.54
C LYS A 85 1.18 6.54 15.72
N GLU A 86 1.81 5.38 15.90
CA GLU A 86 3.24 5.22 16.18
C GLU A 86 4.06 5.66 14.96
N LEU A 87 3.71 5.22 13.76
CA LEU A 87 4.37 5.66 12.53
C LEU A 87 4.26 7.17 12.31
N LYS A 88 3.10 7.78 12.60
CA LYS A 88 2.95 9.24 12.49
C LYS A 88 3.85 9.97 13.48
N ALA A 89 3.85 9.55 14.74
CA ALA A 89 4.67 10.16 15.79
C ALA A 89 6.18 10.06 15.49
N LEU A 90 6.62 8.97 14.86
CA LEU A 90 8.02 8.78 14.46
C LEU A 90 8.46 9.71 13.31
N VAL A 91 7.52 10.14 12.45
CA VAL A 91 7.83 10.93 11.25
C VAL A 91 7.58 12.43 11.47
N ASP A 92 6.63 12.78 12.33
CA ASP A 92 6.24 14.16 12.68
C ASP A 92 7.08 14.72 13.86
N SER A 93 8.31 14.23 14.01
CA SER A 93 9.25 14.59 15.09
C SER A 93 10.31 15.57 14.62
#